data_AF-A0A357SZ84-F1
#
_entry.id   AF-A0A357SZ84-F1
#
_cell.length_a   1.000
_cell.length_b   1.000
_cell.length_c   1.000
_cell.angle_alpha   90.00
_cell.angle_beta   90.00
_cell.angle_gamma   90.00
#
_symmetry.space_group_name_H-M   'P 1'
#
loop_
_entity.id
_entity.type
_entity.pdbx_description
1 polymer ?
#
loop_
_entity_poly.entity_id
_entity_poly.type
_entity_poly.pdbx_seq_one_letter_code
_entity_poly.pdbx_strand_id
1 'polypeptide(L)'
;GAYLGAKITDAPAVVQKYLGLALIPQAGVAIGLSMITEQIIPGMGAVIRTIILSATVIYELVGPVAAKIALKKAGEITVKE
;
A
#
# COMPACT_ATOMS: atom_id res chain seq x y z
N GLY A 1 -9.63 -1.84 -4.53
CA GLY A 1 -9.55 -3.13 -5.25
C GLY A 1 -9.84 -4.31 -4.34
N ALA A 2 -9.04 -4.50 -3.28
CA ALA A 2 -9.07 -5.71 -2.44
C ALA A 2 -10.47 -6.14 -1.95
N TYR A 3 -11.26 -5.24 -1.35
CA TYR A 3 -12.61 -5.57 -0.85
C TYR A 3 -13.52 -6.11 -1.97
N LEU A 4 -13.60 -5.38 -3.10
CA LEU A 4 -14.45 -5.77 -4.22
C LEU A 4 -13.99 -7.09 -4.83
N GLY A 5 -12.69 -7.27 -5.05
CA GLY A 5 -12.13 -8.52 -5.58
C GLY A 5 -12.43 -9.71 -4.67
N ALA A 6 -12.17 -9.56 -3.37
CA ALA A 6 -12.44 -10.60 -2.37
C ALA A 6 -13.94 -10.94 -2.28
N LYS A 7 -14.83 -9.96 -2.47
CA LYS A 7 -16.28 -10.19 -2.49
C LYS A 7 -16.74 -10.92 -3.76
N ILE A 8 -16.18 -10.58 -4.92
CA ILE A 8 -16.51 -11.25 -6.20
C ILE A 8 -16.06 -12.71 -6.19
N THR A 9 -14.94 -13.02 -5.54
CA THR A 9 -14.38 -14.40 -5.47
C THR A 9 -14.89 -15.20 -4.27
N ASP A 10 -15.87 -14.70 -3.53
CA ASP A 10 -16.41 -15.32 -2.31
C ASP A 10 -15.33 -15.71 -1.27
N ALA A 11 -14.33 -14.83 -1.11
CA ALA A 11 -13.24 -15.05 -0.17
C ALA A 11 -13.71 -14.90 1.30
N PRO A 12 -13.00 -15.46 2.29
CA PRO A 12 -13.39 -15.35 3.70
C PRO A 12 -13.61 -13.91 4.18
N ALA A 13 -14.55 -13.71 5.09
CA ALA A 13 -14.93 -12.38 5.59
C ALA A 13 -13.75 -11.58 6.18
N VAL A 14 -12.78 -12.26 6.81
CA VAL A 14 -11.55 -11.63 7.32
C VAL A 14 -10.68 -11.07 6.19
N VAL A 15 -10.59 -11.78 5.06
CA VAL A 15 -9.86 -11.33 3.86
C VAL A 15 -10.57 -10.13 3.24
N GLN A 16 -11.89 -10.21 3.04
CA GLN A 16 -12.68 -9.10 2.51
C GLN A 16 -12.49 -7.82 3.35
N LYS A 17 -12.51 -7.96 4.69
CA LYS A 17 -12.48 -6.82 5.62
C LYS A 17 -11.08 -6.23 5.83
N TYR A 18 -10.02 -7.04 5.89
CA TYR A 18 -8.69 -6.59 6.35
C TYR A 18 -7.60 -6.58 5.28
N LEU A 19 -7.76 -7.30 4.17
CA LEU A 19 -6.73 -7.36 3.12
C LEU A 19 -6.36 -5.97 2.57
N GLY A 20 -7.35 -5.10 2.36
CA GLY A 20 -7.10 -3.74 1.87
C GLY A 20 -6.21 -2.92 2.81
N LEU A 21 -6.38 -3.07 4.13
CA LEU A 21 -5.57 -2.39 5.13
C LEU A 21 -4.13 -2.96 5.18
N ALA A 22 -3.98 -4.27 4.98
CA ALA A 22 -2.68 -4.92 4.89
C ALA A 22 -1.87 -4.55 3.64
N LEU A 23 -2.53 -4.08 2.58
CA LEU A 23 -1.92 -3.69 1.31
C LEU A 23 -1.59 -2.19 1.20
N ILE A 24 -1.78 -1.39 2.26
CA ILE A 24 -1.37 0.02 2.28
C ILE A 24 0.15 0.23 2.07
N PRO A 25 1.06 -0.51 2.73
CA PRO A 25 2.50 -0.32 2.48
C PRO A 25 2.84 -0.73 1.04
N GLN A 26 3.09 0.25 0.17
CA GLN A 26 3.41 0.07 -1.25
C GLN A 26 4.47 1.10 -1.66
N ALA A 27 5.65 0.63 -2.05
CA ALA A 27 6.76 1.50 -2.46
C ALA A 27 7.28 1.16 -3.87
N GLY A 28 7.58 -0.12 -4.12
CA GLY A 28 8.39 -0.54 -5.28
C GLY A 28 7.87 -0.06 -6.64
N VAL A 29 6.59 -0.33 -6.94
CA VAL A 29 6.01 0.02 -8.25
C VAL A 29 5.96 1.53 -8.46
N ALA A 30 5.51 2.29 -7.45
CA ALA A 30 5.39 3.75 -7.53
C ALA A 30 6.76 4.41 -7.73
N ILE A 31 7.76 4.01 -6.95
CA ILE A 31 9.14 4.51 -7.07
C ILE A 31 9.68 4.20 -8.47
N GLY A 32 9.56 2.95 -8.94
CA GLY A 32 10.07 2.55 -10.25
C GLY A 32 9.44 3.34 -11.41
N LEU A 33 8.11 3.51 -11.40
CA LEU A 33 7.40 4.31 -12.41
C LEU A 33 7.78 5.79 -12.35
N SER A 34 8.07 6.32 -11.17
CA SER A 34 8.49 7.73 -11.01
C SER A 34 9.85 8.01 -11.66
N MET A 35 10.78 7.04 -11.63
CA MET A 35 12.09 7.15 -12.29
C MET A 35 11.94 7.18 -13.82
N ILE A 36 11.03 6.36 -14.37
CA ILE A 36 10.71 6.37 -15.80
C ILE A 36 10.05 7.70 -16.18
N THR A 37 9.10 8.16 -15.36
CA THR A 37 8.39 9.44 -15.57
C THR A 37 9.34 10.63 -15.64
N GLU A 38 10.39 10.63 -14.80
CA GLU A 38 11.44 11.64 -14.84
C GLU A 38 12.13 11.74 -16.20
N GLN A 39 12.31 10.60 -16.88
CA GLN A 39 12.99 10.53 -18.18
C GLN A 39 12.07 10.87 -19.36
N ILE A 40 10.77 10.53 -19.28
CA ILE A 40 9.85 10.61 -20.42
C ILE A 40 8.92 11.84 -20.39
N ILE A 41 8.84 12.56 -19.26
CA ILE A 41 8.05 13.80 -19.13
C ILE A 41 8.98 15.00 -18.87
N PRO A 42 9.48 15.67 -19.92
CA PRO A 42 10.30 16.85 -19.78
C PRO A 42 9.59 17.96 -18.99
N GLY A 43 10.33 18.64 -18.11
CA GLY A 43 9.83 19.79 -17.35
C GLY A 43 8.97 19.49 -16.12
N MET A 44 8.36 18.30 -16.01
CA MET A 44 7.54 17.92 -14.84
C MET A 44 8.01 16.64 -14.13
N GLY A 45 8.81 15.80 -14.81
CA GLY A 45 9.20 14.50 -14.30
C GLY A 45 9.89 14.52 -12.93
N ALA A 46 10.79 15.49 -12.71
CA ALA A 46 11.46 15.67 -11.41
C ALA A 46 10.46 15.99 -10.28
N VAL A 47 9.49 16.89 -10.54
CA VAL A 47 8.46 17.26 -9.56
C VAL A 47 7.56 16.05 -9.23
N ILE A 48 7.16 15.29 -10.25
CA ILE A 48 6.34 14.09 -10.06
C ILE A 48 7.11 13.07 -9.21
N ARG A 49 8.39 12.86 -9.50
CA ARG A 49 9.24 11.96 -8.71
C ARG A 49 9.35 12.41 -7.27
N THR A 50 9.58 13.70 -7.01
CA THR A 50 9.61 14.22 -5.64
C THR A 50 8.30 13.94 -4.91
N ILE A 51 7.14 14.21 -5.54
CA ILE A 51 5.82 13.97 -4.94
C ILE A 51 5.63 12.48 -4.60
N ILE A 52 5.97 11.59 -5.54
CA ILE A 52 5.84 10.13 -5.33
C ILE A 52 6.72 9.69 -4.17
N LEU A 53 7.99 10.08 -4.14
CA LEU A 53 8.92 9.70 -3.07
C LEU A 53 8.46 10.23 -1.71
N SER A 54 8.01 11.49 -1.65
CA SER A 54 7.46 12.07 -0.41
C SER A 54 6.22 11.32 0.08
N ALA A 55 5.31 10.94 -0.83
CA ALA A 55 4.14 10.13 -0.48
C ALA A 55 4.55 8.73 0.01
N THR A 56 5.54 8.11 -0.63
CA THR A 56 6.06 6.80 -0.19
C THR A 56 6.62 6.85 1.22
N VAL A 57 7.33 7.92 1.61
CA VAL A 57 7.80 8.08 3.01
C VAL A 57 6.63 8.07 3.99
N ILE A 58 5.54 8.81 3.69
CA ILE A 58 4.35 8.83 4.55
C ILE A 58 3.73 7.42 4.63
N TYR A 59 3.63 6.72 3.50
CA TYR A 59 3.07 5.37 3.45
C TYR A 59 3.93 4.34 4.17
N GLU A 60 5.25 4.47 4.18
CA GLU A 60 6.14 3.57 4.93
C GLU A 60 6.12 3.85 6.43
N LEU A 61 5.77 5.07 6.86
CA LEU A 61 5.56 5.37 8.29
C LEU A 61 4.22 4.82 8.80
N VAL A 62 3.16 4.90 7.99
CA VAL A 62 1.80 4.47 8.39
C VAL A 62 1.53 3.01 8.05
N GLY A 63 2.09 2.52 6.95
CA GLY A 63 1.83 1.21 6.37
C GLY A 63 2.11 0.03 7.30
N PRO A 64 3.27 -0.04 7.99
CA PRO A 64 3.54 -1.10 8.95
C PRO A 64 2.55 -1.13 10.12
N VAL A 65 2.11 0.05 10.58
CA VAL A 65 1.10 0.16 11.65
C VAL A 65 -0.25 -0.36 11.15
N ALA A 66 -0.66 0.06 9.96
CA ALA A 66 -1.90 -0.41 9.32
C ALA A 66 -1.87 -1.93 9.10
N ALA A 67 -0.77 -2.48 8.58
CA ALA A 67 -0.58 -3.91 8.36
C ALA A 67 -0.63 -4.69 9.69
N LYS A 68 0.03 -4.20 10.74
CA LYS A 68 -0.04 -4.80 12.08
C LYS A 68 -1.48 -4.85 12.61
N ILE A 69 -2.23 -3.76 12.47
CA ILE A 69 -3.64 -3.71 12.89
C ILE A 69 -4.49 -4.67 12.05
N ALA A 70 -4.27 -4.74 10.73
CA ALA A 70 -4.98 -5.64 9.83
C ALA A 70 -4.78 -7.09 10.23
N LEU A 71 -3.51 -7.51 10.42
CA LEU A 71 -3.15 -8.88 10.79
C LEU A 71 -3.67 -9.24 12.19
N LYS A 72 -3.58 -8.33 13.17
CA LYS A 72 -4.14 -8.55 14.52
C LYS A 72 -5.65 -8.73 14.46
N LYS A 73 -6.37 -7.90 13.69
CA LYS A 73 -7.84 -7.98 13.58
C LYS A 73 -8.31 -9.16 12.73
N ALA A 74 -7.48 -9.66 11.81
CA ALA A 74 -7.72 -10.88 11.06
C ALA A 74 -7.49 -12.15 11.91
N GLY A 75 -6.81 -12.04 13.05
CA GLY A 75 -6.47 -13.18 13.91
C GLY A 75 -5.19 -13.91 13.47
N GLU A 76 -4.45 -13.36 12.50
CA GLU A 76 -3.23 -13.98 11.93
C GLU A 76 -2.00 -13.83 12.84
N ILE A 77 -2.00 -12.81 13.72
CA ILE A 77 -0.91 -12.58 14.67
C ILE A 77 -1.45 -12.31 16.07
N THR A 78 -0.75 -12.84 17.08
CA THR A 78 -0.99 -12.53 18.49
C THR A 78 0.13 -11.61 18.97
N VAL A 79 -0.19 -10.36 19.27
CA VAL A 79 0.79 -9.42 19.83
C VAL A 79 0.84 -9.65 21.33
N LYS A 80 1.93 -10.24 21.85
CA LYS A 80 2.25 -10.16 23.27
C LYS A 80 2.57 -8.70 23.58
N GLU A 81 1.86 -8.12 24.54
CA GLU A 81 2.07 -6.75 25.01
C GLU A 81 3.45 -6.58 25.65
#